data_AF-A0A927ANF3-F1
#
_entry.id   AF-A0A927ANF3-F1
#
_cell.length_a   1.000
_cell.length_b   1.000
_cell.length_c   1.000
_cell.angle_alpha   90.00
_cell.angle_beta   90.00
_cell.angle_gamma   90.00
#
_symmetry.space_group_name_H-M   'P 1'
#
loop_
_entity.id
_entity.type
_entity.pdbx_description
1 polymer ?
#
loop_
_entity_poly.entity_id
_entity_poly.type
_entity_poly.pdbx_seq_one_letter_code
_entity_poly.pdbx_strand_id
1 'polypeptide(L)'
;MKFFNAKFSLHKKILALALLGAIAASLPLAANSQTLSERSRDSIDTIQPIVFATPDLSGRGRPGDRRGGASRGICPRHGRARDLVAFIPDTSSNPSIGLTTEAHPTFWFHVPYAAKDFSNLSFTLQDEEDNPIYTTQLTGLSNLPGIVSFQLPANAPSLTPGTTYRWVVSPSCEEGRSGNDEFSARVAVGGSVVRVAVDPEIDRELKEARTPRERALIYARNGFWYDTFTEIGNLRRAGEAGDDWEQLLDSLDLEEFAKRPLVDCCQGNN
;
A
#
# COMPACT_ATOMS: atom_id res chain seq x y z
N MET A 1 -25.03 97.47 30.42
CA MET A 1 -26.44 97.15 30.71
C MET A 1 -27.21 97.29 29.41
N LYS A 2 -28.02 96.27 29.04
CA LYS A 2 -28.84 96.13 27.81
C LYS A 2 -28.06 95.73 26.54
N PHE A 3 -28.41 94.71 25.74
CA PHE A 3 -29.33 93.56 25.82
C PHE A 3 -28.97 92.63 24.64
N PHE A 4 -29.04 91.30 24.85
CA PHE A 4 -29.71 90.24 24.05
C PHE A 4 -29.81 90.36 22.48
N ASN A 5 -29.82 89.32 21.64
CA ASN A 5 -29.82 87.85 21.76
C ASN A 5 -29.66 87.20 20.35
N ALA A 6 -28.98 86.05 20.30
CA ALA A 6 -29.24 84.80 19.54
C ALA A 6 -30.22 84.74 18.33
N LYS A 7 -29.85 84.04 17.22
CA LYS A 7 -30.20 82.61 16.92
C LYS A 7 -29.93 82.16 15.44
N PHE A 8 -29.34 80.95 15.33
CA PHE A 8 -29.65 79.79 14.48
C PHE A 8 -29.60 79.80 12.91
N SER A 9 -28.54 79.14 12.40
CA SER A 9 -28.50 77.88 11.61
C SER A 9 -28.93 77.78 10.12
N LEU A 10 -27.99 77.15 9.39
CA LEU A 10 -28.09 76.22 8.25
C LEU A 10 -28.26 76.79 6.84
N HIS A 11 -27.28 76.53 5.95
CA HIS A 11 -27.39 75.60 4.79
C HIS A 11 -26.06 75.48 4.01
N LYS A 12 -25.49 74.26 4.03
CA LYS A 12 -24.87 73.49 2.94
C LYS A 12 -24.43 74.26 1.65
N LYS A 13 -23.13 74.18 1.30
CA LYS A 13 -22.56 73.39 0.17
C LYS A 13 -21.11 73.81 -0.20
N ILE A 14 -20.24 72.80 -0.17
CA ILE A 14 -19.20 72.45 -1.17
C ILE A 14 -18.13 73.53 -1.46
N LEU A 15 -16.93 73.32 -0.91
CA LEU A 15 -15.69 73.84 -1.49
C LEU A 15 -14.73 72.67 -1.71
N ALA A 16 -14.33 72.48 -2.97
CA ALA A 16 -13.47 71.39 -3.42
C ALA A 16 -12.02 71.63 -3.00
N LEU A 17 -11.43 70.58 -2.43
CA LEU A 17 -10.01 70.43 -2.14
C LEU A 17 -9.21 70.27 -3.46
N ALA A 18 -8.06 70.93 -3.56
CA ALA A 18 -6.96 70.49 -4.42
C ALA A 18 -5.67 70.56 -3.59
N LEU A 19 -5.31 69.45 -2.93
CA LEU A 19 -3.98 69.22 -2.39
C LEU A 19 -3.16 68.44 -3.42
N LEU A 20 -2.05 69.04 -3.86
CA LEU A 20 -1.00 68.38 -4.63
C LEU A 20 -0.26 67.39 -3.71
N GLY A 21 -0.57 66.10 -3.85
CA GLY A 21 0.20 65.02 -3.24
C GLY A 21 1.35 64.59 -4.15
N ALA A 22 2.58 64.69 -3.66
CA ALA A 22 3.74 64.08 -4.28
C ALA A 22 3.69 62.55 -4.05
N ILE A 23 3.48 61.78 -5.12
CA ILE A 23 3.53 60.32 -5.09
C ILE A 23 4.99 59.90 -5.32
N ALA A 24 5.67 59.49 -4.25
CA ALA A 24 6.92 58.73 -4.37
C ALA A 24 6.57 57.32 -4.86
N ALA A 25 6.89 57.02 -6.11
CA ALA A 25 6.75 55.68 -6.67
C ALA A 25 7.84 54.77 -6.08
N SER A 26 7.50 54.00 -5.05
CA SER A 26 8.28 52.83 -4.65
C SER A 26 8.00 51.70 -5.63
N LEU A 27 8.96 51.43 -6.53
CA LEU A 27 8.97 50.20 -7.32
C LEU A 27 9.27 49.02 -6.37
N PRO A 28 8.40 48.01 -6.25
CA PRO A 28 8.80 46.77 -5.61
C PRO A 28 9.81 46.08 -6.52
N LEU A 29 11.04 45.87 -6.05
CA LEU A 29 11.90 44.83 -6.59
C LEU A 29 11.19 43.49 -6.30
N ALA A 30 10.47 42.96 -7.28
CA ALA A 30 10.09 41.57 -7.28
C ALA A 30 11.38 40.74 -7.45
N ALA A 31 11.97 40.34 -6.34
CA ALA A 31 13.00 39.31 -6.33
C ALA A 31 12.32 37.97 -6.68
N ASN A 32 12.33 37.61 -7.96
CA ASN A 32 11.95 36.27 -8.43
C ASN A 32 13.04 35.28 -7.99
N SER A 33 12.96 34.83 -6.74
CA SER A 33 13.89 33.85 -6.17
C SER A 33 13.23 32.49 -5.99
N GLN A 34 12.56 31.94 -7.00
CA GLN A 34 12.08 30.54 -6.97
C GLN A 34 12.16 29.91 -8.36
N THR A 35 12.59 28.64 -8.41
CA THR A 35 12.41 27.59 -9.46
C THR A 35 13.65 26.77 -9.87
N LEU A 36 14.74 26.71 -9.08
CA LEU A 36 15.80 25.70 -9.28
C LEU A 36 15.82 24.57 -8.23
N SER A 37 15.26 24.79 -7.04
CA SER A 37 15.35 23.82 -5.95
C SER A 37 14.29 22.70 -6.00
N GLU A 38 13.15 22.90 -6.66
CA GLU A 38 12.09 21.87 -6.75
C GLU A 38 12.35 20.88 -7.89
N ARG A 39 12.75 21.37 -9.07
CA ARG A 39 13.05 20.50 -10.22
C ARG A 39 14.23 19.55 -9.99
N SER A 40 15.16 19.91 -9.10
CA SER A 40 16.33 19.08 -8.80
C SER A 40 16.04 17.93 -7.82
N ARG A 41 14.98 17.97 -7.01
CA ARG A 41 14.63 16.84 -6.12
C ARG A 41 13.84 15.75 -6.85
N ASP A 42 12.91 16.13 -7.73
CA ASP A 42 12.14 15.18 -8.54
C ASP A 42 13.03 14.26 -9.40
N SER A 43 14.18 14.77 -9.89
CA SER A 43 15.11 13.98 -10.72
C SER A 43 16.08 13.10 -9.91
N ILE A 44 16.23 13.31 -8.61
CA ILE A 44 17.09 12.47 -7.76
C ILE A 44 16.32 11.26 -7.25
N ASP A 45 15.02 11.42 -6.98
CA ASP A 45 14.19 10.33 -6.50
C ASP A 45 14.19 9.16 -7.51
N THR A 46 13.99 9.44 -8.81
CA THR A 46 13.89 8.43 -9.89
C THR A 46 15.07 7.46 -10.02
N ILE A 47 16.23 7.76 -9.42
CA ILE A 47 17.45 6.95 -9.55
C ILE A 47 17.66 6.02 -8.33
N GLN A 48 17.02 6.29 -7.19
CA GLN A 48 17.24 5.49 -5.98
C GLN A 48 16.45 4.17 -6.06
N PRO A 49 17.13 3.00 -5.96
CA PRO A 49 16.45 1.71 -5.97
C PRO A 49 15.73 1.44 -4.65
N ILE A 50 14.66 0.64 -4.71
CA ILE A 50 13.93 0.18 -3.53
C ILE A 50 14.74 -0.94 -2.88
N VAL A 51 15.38 -0.63 -1.74
CA VAL A 51 16.18 -1.58 -0.97
C VAL A 51 15.54 -1.81 0.38
N PHE A 52 15.26 -3.07 0.70
CA PHE A 52 14.69 -3.43 2.00
C PHE A 52 15.76 -3.56 3.06
N ALA A 53 15.51 -2.94 4.21
CA ALA A 53 16.17 -3.38 5.43
C ALA A 53 15.60 -4.75 5.82
N THR A 54 16.49 -5.70 6.13
CA THR A 54 16.11 -6.97 6.75
C THR A 54 16.08 -6.75 8.27
N PRO A 55 14.89 -6.59 8.90
CA PRO A 55 14.83 -6.46 10.34
C PRO A 55 15.41 -7.72 11.01
N ASP A 56 16.11 -7.53 12.13
CA ASP A 56 16.53 -8.66 12.97
C ASP A 56 15.30 -9.26 13.65
N LEU A 57 14.80 -10.34 13.05
CA LEU A 57 13.67 -11.12 13.54
C LEU A 57 14.13 -12.44 14.15
N SER A 58 15.39 -12.52 14.60
CA SER A 58 15.95 -13.72 15.21
C SER A 58 15.01 -14.28 16.29
N GLY A 59 14.57 -15.52 16.09
CA GLY A 59 13.68 -16.24 17.02
C GLY A 59 12.19 -15.91 16.94
N ARG A 60 11.73 -15.06 16.00
CA ARG A 60 10.30 -14.80 15.77
C ARG A 60 9.86 -15.24 14.38
N GLY A 61 8.68 -15.86 14.30
CA GLY A 61 8.00 -16.30 13.08
C GLY A 61 8.28 -17.73 12.64
N ARG A 62 7.53 -18.18 11.63
CA ARG A 62 7.60 -19.53 11.06
C ARG A 62 7.81 -19.44 9.55
N PRO A 63 8.46 -20.42 8.91
CA PRO A 63 8.64 -20.44 7.46
C PRO A 63 7.32 -20.10 6.74
N GLY A 64 7.36 -19.18 5.79
CA GLY A 64 6.21 -18.87 4.93
C GLY A 64 6.08 -19.90 3.82
N ASP A 65 4.87 -20.05 3.28
CA ASP A 65 4.60 -20.87 2.10
C ASP A 65 4.56 -19.93 0.89
N ARG A 66 5.74 -19.51 0.41
CA ARG A 66 5.86 -18.53 -0.70
C ARG A 66 5.29 -19.07 -2.02
N ARG A 67 5.57 -20.34 -2.33
CA ARG A 67 5.01 -21.09 -3.47
C ARG A 67 4.19 -22.24 -2.92
N GLY A 68 3.00 -22.46 -3.46
CA GLY A 68 2.14 -23.57 -3.02
C GLY A 68 2.86 -24.91 -3.21
N GLY A 69 3.01 -25.68 -2.13
CA GLY A 69 3.63 -27.00 -2.14
C GLY A 69 2.80 -28.03 -2.90
N ALA A 70 2.87 -28.03 -4.23
CA ALA A 70 2.22 -29.03 -5.06
C ALA A 70 3.11 -30.28 -5.15
N SER A 71 2.90 -31.28 -4.29
CA SER A 71 3.48 -32.60 -4.54
C SER A 71 2.51 -33.59 -5.16
N ARG A 72 1.20 -33.60 -4.89
CA ARG A 72 0.27 -34.59 -5.49
C ARG A 72 -1.20 -34.12 -5.47
N GLY A 73 -1.63 -33.31 -6.43
CA GLY A 73 -3.06 -32.98 -6.59
C GLY A 73 -3.40 -32.13 -7.82
N ILE A 74 -4.62 -32.30 -8.33
CA ILE A 74 -5.16 -31.76 -9.60
C ILE A 74 -6.05 -30.51 -9.35
N CYS A 75 -5.80 -29.78 -8.26
CA CYS A 75 -6.57 -28.59 -7.91
C CYS A 75 -5.65 -27.38 -7.90
N PRO A 76 -5.97 -26.32 -8.66
CA PRO A 76 -7.06 -26.17 -9.65
C PRO A 76 -6.94 -27.05 -10.90
N ARG A 77 -8.10 -27.36 -11.52
CA ARG A 77 -8.25 -28.35 -12.60
C ARG A 77 -7.57 -27.89 -13.91
N HIS A 78 -6.24 -27.87 -14.02
CA HIS A 78 -5.49 -27.98 -15.29
C HIS A 78 -3.99 -28.13 -15.00
N GLY A 79 -3.39 -29.21 -15.54
CA GLY A 79 -2.05 -29.71 -15.21
C GLY A 79 -0.84 -28.92 -15.74
N ARG A 80 -0.87 -27.58 -15.82
CA ARG A 80 0.33 -26.73 -16.04
C ARG A 80 0.15 -25.32 -15.44
N ALA A 81 -0.44 -25.22 -14.26
CA ALA A 81 -0.59 -23.92 -13.61
C ALA A 81 0.74 -23.48 -13.01
N ARG A 82 1.26 -22.36 -13.52
CA ARG A 82 2.34 -21.57 -12.89
C ARG A 82 1.93 -21.31 -11.44
N ASP A 83 2.85 -21.32 -10.49
CA ASP A 83 2.49 -21.43 -9.08
C ASP A 83 1.55 -20.30 -8.59
N LEU A 84 0.64 -20.64 -7.67
CA LEU A 84 0.09 -19.67 -6.72
C LEU A 84 1.27 -19.16 -5.89
N VAL A 85 1.49 -17.85 -5.85
CA VAL A 85 2.67 -17.24 -5.19
C VAL A 85 2.26 -16.09 -4.29
N ALA A 86 2.75 -16.10 -3.05
CA ALA A 86 2.65 -14.96 -2.13
C ALA A 86 3.85 -14.03 -2.30
N PHE A 87 3.61 -12.71 -2.34
CA PHE A 87 4.67 -11.70 -2.46
C PHE A 87 5.17 -11.31 -1.08
N ILE A 88 5.93 -12.22 -0.47
CA ILE A 88 6.50 -12.12 0.88
C ILE A 88 8.03 -12.15 0.79
N PRO A 89 8.75 -11.66 1.81
CA PRO A 89 10.21 -11.72 1.84
C PRO A 89 10.71 -13.17 1.72
N ASP A 90 11.67 -13.40 0.84
CA ASP A 90 12.44 -14.65 0.77
C ASP A 90 13.73 -14.51 1.57
N THR A 91 13.64 -14.52 2.90
CA THR A 91 14.83 -14.48 3.74
C THR A 91 15.40 -15.89 3.84
N SER A 92 16.58 -16.10 3.26
CA SER A 92 17.34 -17.37 3.26
C SER A 92 17.61 -17.96 4.65
N SER A 93 17.43 -17.17 5.71
CA SER A 93 17.26 -17.60 7.10
C SER A 93 15.79 -17.44 7.50
N ASN A 94 15.11 -18.54 7.84
CA ASN A 94 13.76 -18.55 8.41
C ASN A 94 13.53 -17.42 9.42
N PRO A 95 12.36 -16.75 9.47
CA PRO A 95 11.12 -16.97 8.70
C PRO A 95 10.67 -15.77 7.81
N SER A 96 9.85 -16.02 6.80
CA SER A 96 9.23 -15.00 5.92
C SER A 96 8.20 -14.12 6.65
N ILE A 97 8.69 -13.23 7.50
CA ILE A 97 7.90 -12.19 8.15
C ILE A 97 8.07 -10.88 7.37
N GLY A 98 6.96 -10.28 6.97
CA GLY A 98 6.91 -8.88 6.58
C GLY A 98 6.44 -8.00 7.75
N LEU A 99 6.97 -6.78 7.84
CA LEU A 99 6.47 -5.77 8.78
C LEU A 99 5.42 -4.90 8.12
N THR A 100 4.52 -4.35 8.94
CA THR A 100 3.59 -3.31 8.51
C THR A 100 3.37 -2.24 9.56
N THR A 101 3.02 -1.02 9.12
CA THR A 101 2.58 0.04 10.04
C THR A 101 1.05 0.01 10.27
N GLU A 102 0.33 -0.60 9.33
CA GLU A 102 -1.12 -0.58 9.28
C GLU A 102 -1.79 -1.55 10.26
N ALA A 103 -2.91 -1.10 10.84
CA ALA A 103 -3.78 -1.96 11.65
C ALA A 103 -4.46 -3.04 10.80
N HIS A 104 -4.68 -2.70 9.54
CA HIS A 104 -5.31 -3.53 8.53
C HIS A 104 -4.40 -3.43 7.30
N PRO A 105 -3.48 -4.38 7.06
CA PRO A 105 -2.57 -4.31 5.93
C PRO A 105 -3.20 -4.84 4.62
N THR A 106 -2.54 -4.55 3.50
CA THR A 106 -2.83 -5.17 2.20
C THR A 106 -1.86 -6.32 1.93
N PHE A 107 -2.39 -7.46 1.49
CA PHE A 107 -1.66 -8.65 1.10
C PHE A 107 -1.63 -8.78 -0.42
N TRP A 108 -0.46 -9.13 -0.98
CA TRP A 108 -0.25 -9.23 -2.43
C TRP A 108 0.17 -10.66 -2.81
N PHE A 109 -0.46 -11.18 -3.86
CA PHE A 109 -0.19 -12.54 -4.36
C PHE A 109 -0.58 -12.68 -5.83
N HIS A 110 0.00 -13.67 -6.52
CA HIS A 110 -0.33 -14.01 -7.91
C HIS A 110 -1.24 -15.23 -7.96
N VAL A 111 -2.39 -15.08 -8.62
CA VAL A 111 -3.35 -16.16 -8.87
C VAL A 111 -3.24 -16.61 -10.33
N PRO A 112 -2.77 -17.83 -10.61
CA PRO A 112 -2.53 -18.33 -11.96
C PRO A 112 -3.78 -18.91 -12.65
N TYR A 113 -4.90 -19.01 -11.93
CA TYR A 113 -6.11 -19.74 -12.33
C TYR A 113 -7.22 -18.79 -12.75
N ALA A 114 -8.08 -19.20 -13.69
CA ALA A 114 -9.30 -18.48 -13.99
C ALA A 114 -10.38 -18.80 -12.95
N ALA A 115 -11.37 -17.91 -12.76
CA ALA A 115 -12.45 -18.08 -11.79
C ALA A 115 -13.27 -19.37 -11.96
N LYS A 116 -13.27 -19.97 -13.15
CA LYS A 116 -13.96 -21.24 -13.45
C LYS A 116 -13.19 -22.49 -13.02
N ASP A 117 -11.91 -22.36 -12.68
CA ASP A 117 -11.02 -23.50 -12.41
C ASP A 117 -11.09 -23.95 -10.94
N PHE A 118 -11.77 -23.18 -10.09
CA PHE A 118 -11.97 -23.40 -8.66
C PHE A 118 -13.35 -22.86 -8.23
N SER A 119 -13.90 -23.35 -7.13
CA SER A 119 -15.23 -22.96 -6.63
C SER A 119 -15.20 -21.65 -5.82
N ASN A 120 -14.17 -21.45 -5.00
CA ASN A 120 -13.93 -20.17 -4.31
C ASN A 120 -12.44 -19.98 -3.99
N LEU A 121 -12.07 -18.75 -3.66
CA LEU A 121 -10.73 -18.39 -3.17
C LEU A 121 -10.89 -17.81 -1.77
N SER A 122 -10.32 -18.46 -0.77
CA SER A 122 -10.47 -18.07 0.64
C SER A 122 -9.21 -17.40 1.16
N PHE A 123 -9.41 -16.37 1.98
CA PHE A 123 -8.38 -15.72 2.79
C PHE A 123 -8.62 -16.02 4.26
N THR A 124 -7.59 -16.43 4.98
CA THR A 124 -7.64 -16.69 6.42
C THR A 124 -6.51 -15.94 7.12
N LEU A 125 -6.84 -15.22 8.19
CA LEU A 125 -5.88 -14.66 9.14
C LEU A 125 -5.89 -15.53 10.41
N GLN A 126 -4.71 -15.87 10.90
CA GLN A 126 -4.48 -16.71 12.06
C GLN A 126 -3.65 -15.94 13.10
N ASP A 127 -3.89 -16.24 14.38
CA ASP A 127 -3.07 -15.75 15.49
C ASP A 127 -1.73 -16.53 15.63
N GLU A 128 -0.97 -16.26 16.68
CA GLU A 128 0.33 -16.89 16.96
C GLU A 128 0.24 -18.41 17.23
N GLU A 129 -0.96 -18.90 17.58
CA GLU A 129 -1.28 -20.29 17.85
C GLU A 129 -1.89 -21.01 16.62
N ASP A 130 -1.89 -20.35 15.46
CA ASP A 130 -2.52 -20.79 14.21
C ASP A 130 -4.06 -20.89 14.25
N ASN A 131 -4.71 -20.32 15.27
CA ASN A 131 -6.16 -20.30 15.33
C ASN A 131 -6.69 -19.28 14.30
N PRO A 132 -7.66 -19.64 13.44
CA PRO A 132 -8.25 -18.70 12.49
C PRO A 132 -9.07 -17.64 13.25
N ILE A 133 -8.62 -16.39 13.19
CA ILE A 133 -9.30 -15.24 13.79
C ILE A 133 -10.15 -14.46 12.78
N TYR A 134 -9.90 -14.67 11.49
CA TYR A 134 -10.70 -14.12 10.41
C TYR A 134 -10.63 -15.05 9.20
N THR A 135 -11.76 -15.31 8.54
CA THR A 135 -11.83 -16.07 7.30
C THR A 135 -12.92 -15.49 6.40
N THR A 136 -12.60 -15.27 5.13
CA THR A 136 -13.54 -14.76 4.14
C THR A 136 -13.30 -15.39 2.77
N GLN A 137 -14.34 -15.39 1.94
CA GLN A 137 -14.23 -15.72 0.52
C GLN A 137 -14.01 -14.44 -0.28
N LEU A 138 -13.02 -14.45 -1.16
CA LEU A 138 -12.71 -13.34 -2.04
C LEU A 138 -13.73 -13.27 -3.20
N THR A 139 -14.23 -12.08 -3.46
CA THR A 139 -15.20 -11.79 -4.53
C THR A 139 -14.54 -11.07 -5.71
N GLY A 140 -15.28 -10.77 -6.79
CA GLY A 140 -14.73 -10.03 -7.94
C GLY A 140 -13.69 -10.81 -8.76
N LEU A 141 -13.75 -12.15 -8.73
CA LEU A 141 -12.74 -13.04 -9.32
C LEU A 141 -12.75 -13.10 -10.86
N SER A 142 -13.71 -12.43 -11.53
CA SER A 142 -13.90 -12.49 -12.99
C SER A 142 -12.71 -12.01 -13.81
N ASN A 143 -11.84 -11.19 -13.22
CA ASN A 143 -10.67 -10.63 -13.88
C ASN A 143 -9.41 -11.51 -13.75
N LEU A 144 -9.50 -12.65 -13.08
CA LEU A 144 -8.40 -13.62 -12.98
C LEU A 144 -8.15 -14.36 -14.32
N PRO A 145 -6.91 -14.79 -14.61
CA PRO A 145 -5.71 -14.84 -13.75
C PRO A 145 -4.91 -13.52 -13.72
N GLY A 146 -4.17 -13.29 -12.62
CA GLY A 146 -3.35 -12.09 -12.46
C GLY A 146 -2.76 -11.92 -11.06
N ILE A 147 -2.09 -10.79 -10.86
CA ILE A 147 -1.62 -10.32 -9.55
C ILE A 147 -2.75 -9.56 -8.89
N VAL A 148 -2.96 -9.84 -7.61
CA VAL A 148 -4.08 -9.33 -6.85
C VAL A 148 -3.63 -8.77 -5.51
N SER A 149 -4.41 -7.82 -5.00
CA SER A 149 -4.26 -7.24 -3.67
C SER A 149 -5.50 -7.51 -2.84
N PHE A 150 -5.35 -7.94 -1.59
CA PHE A 150 -6.45 -8.04 -0.63
C PHE A 150 -6.13 -7.17 0.60
N GLN A 151 -6.92 -6.12 0.79
CA GLN A 151 -6.84 -5.25 1.97
C GLN A 151 -7.67 -5.88 3.10
N LEU A 152 -7.06 -6.08 4.27
CA LEU A 152 -7.79 -6.57 5.44
C LEU A 152 -8.96 -5.59 5.75
N PRO A 153 -10.21 -6.06 5.77
CA PRO A 153 -11.35 -5.17 5.96
C PRO A 153 -11.44 -4.60 7.38
N ALA A 154 -12.04 -3.42 7.53
CA ALA A 154 -12.18 -2.75 8.84
C ALA A 154 -13.04 -3.53 9.86
N ASN A 155 -13.91 -4.44 9.41
CA ASN A 155 -14.69 -5.35 10.26
C ASN A 155 -13.90 -6.60 10.70
N ALA A 156 -12.72 -6.85 10.14
CA ALA A 156 -11.81 -7.89 10.63
C ALA A 156 -11.04 -7.38 11.87
N PRO A 157 -10.57 -8.29 12.73
CA PRO A 157 -9.69 -7.93 13.86
C PRO A 157 -8.47 -7.14 13.37
N SER A 158 -8.22 -5.99 14.00
CA SER A 158 -7.01 -5.20 13.73
C SER A 158 -5.77 -5.92 14.26
N LEU A 159 -4.64 -5.79 13.56
CA LEU A 159 -3.37 -6.32 14.03
C LEU A 159 -2.86 -5.52 15.23
N THR A 160 -2.54 -6.22 16.31
CA THR A 160 -1.91 -5.64 17.50
C THR A 160 -0.42 -5.42 17.25
N PRO A 161 0.15 -4.25 17.60
CA PRO A 161 1.58 -4.01 17.48
C PRO A 161 2.41 -5.05 18.26
N GLY A 162 3.43 -5.61 17.61
CA GLY A 162 4.35 -6.59 18.19
C GLY A 162 3.88 -8.04 18.17
N THR A 163 2.63 -8.30 17.78
CA THR A 163 2.07 -9.64 17.64
C THR A 163 2.29 -10.18 16.22
N THR A 164 2.65 -11.45 16.10
CA THR A 164 2.84 -12.12 14.81
C THR A 164 1.54 -12.79 14.37
N TYR A 165 1.07 -12.45 13.18
CA TYR A 165 -0.07 -13.12 12.57
C TYR A 165 0.38 -13.90 11.35
N ARG A 166 -0.36 -14.95 10.99
CA ARG A 166 -0.17 -15.70 9.75
C ARG A 166 -1.37 -15.49 8.85
N TRP A 167 -1.14 -15.18 7.59
CA TRP A 167 -2.20 -15.13 6.60
C TRP A 167 -2.02 -16.22 5.56
N VAL A 168 -3.13 -16.76 5.09
CA VAL A 168 -3.16 -17.86 4.12
C VAL A 168 -4.21 -17.58 3.07
N VAL A 169 -3.85 -17.81 1.81
CA VAL A 169 -4.76 -17.83 0.67
C VAL A 169 -4.81 -19.24 0.11
N SER A 170 -6.02 -19.75 -0.09
CA SER A 170 -6.24 -21.09 -0.65
C SER A 170 -7.45 -21.12 -1.59
N PRO A 171 -7.31 -21.68 -2.81
CA PRO A 171 -8.45 -22.00 -3.65
C PRO A 171 -9.12 -23.28 -3.16
N SER A 172 -10.44 -23.30 -3.17
CA SER A 172 -11.24 -24.50 -2.98
C SER A 172 -11.69 -24.99 -4.35
N CYS A 173 -11.44 -26.27 -4.65
CA CYS A 173 -11.99 -26.93 -5.83
C CYS A 173 -13.11 -27.87 -5.40
N GLU A 174 -14.24 -27.86 -6.12
CA GLU A 174 -15.22 -28.94 -6.01
C GLU A 174 -14.56 -30.28 -6.38
N GLU A 175 -14.57 -31.22 -5.43
CA GLU A 175 -14.16 -32.60 -5.64
C GLU A 175 -14.97 -33.18 -6.80
N GLY A 176 -14.28 -33.51 -7.89
CA GLY A 176 -14.85 -34.44 -8.84
C GLY A 176 -15.01 -35.77 -8.12
N ARG A 177 -16.27 -36.13 -7.79
CA ARG A 177 -16.69 -37.47 -7.37
C ARG A 177 -15.97 -38.56 -8.19
N SER A 178 -14.84 -39.02 -7.71
CA SER A 178 -14.24 -40.31 -8.04
C SER A 178 -13.47 -40.73 -6.82
N GLY A 179 -13.86 -41.92 -6.33
CA GLY A 179 -13.64 -42.33 -4.96
C GLY A 179 -12.17 -42.31 -4.52
N ASN A 180 -12.04 -42.18 -3.20
CA ASN A 180 -10.93 -42.73 -2.43
C ASN A 180 -9.59 -41.98 -2.50
N ASP A 181 -9.50 -40.83 -3.16
CA ASP A 181 -8.32 -39.95 -3.07
C ASP A 181 -8.52 -38.90 -1.98
N GLU A 182 -8.18 -39.26 -0.74
CA GLU A 182 -8.03 -38.38 0.44
C GLU A 182 -6.84 -37.40 0.30
N PHE A 183 -6.44 -37.07 -0.94
CA PHE A 183 -5.29 -36.22 -1.27
C PHE A 183 -5.72 -35.03 -2.12
N SER A 184 -6.60 -34.20 -1.55
CA SER A 184 -6.76 -32.81 -1.97
C SER A 184 -5.48 -32.06 -1.60
N ALA A 185 -4.48 -32.02 -2.48
CA ALA A 185 -3.26 -31.24 -2.25
C ALA A 185 -3.62 -29.79 -1.91
N ARG A 186 -3.22 -29.35 -0.73
CA ARG A 186 -3.42 -27.99 -0.23
C ARG A 186 -2.53 -27.05 -1.03
N VAL A 187 -3.03 -26.54 -2.16
CA VAL A 187 -2.42 -25.40 -2.84
C VAL A 187 -2.73 -24.17 -2.00
N ALA A 188 -1.88 -23.89 -1.02
CA ALA A 188 -2.01 -22.71 -0.18
C ALA A 188 -0.71 -21.93 -0.21
N VAL A 189 -0.81 -20.61 -0.19
CA VAL A 189 0.33 -19.71 0.03
C VAL A 189 0.02 -18.77 1.16
N GLY A 190 1.05 -18.26 1.79
CA GLY A 190 0.89 -17.38 2.93
C GLY A 190 2.21 -16.99 3.54
N GLY A 191 2.15 -15.97 4.39
CA GLY A 191 3.31 -15.49 5.12
C GLY A 191 2.93 -14.95 6.49
N SER A 192 3.94 -14.49 7.21
CA SER A 192 3.76 -13.84 8.50
C SER A 192 3.72 -12.33 8.33
N VAL A 193 2.90 -11.67 9.16
CA VAL A 193 2.81 -10.22 9.26
C VAL A 193 2.90 -9.79 10.71
N VAL A 194 3.71 -8.77 10.96
CA VAL A 194 3.81 -8.14 12.28
C VAL A 194 3.53 -6.66 12.10
N ARG A 195 2.56 -6.13 12.83
CA ARG A 195 2.38 -4.69 12.92
C ARG A 195 3.41 -4.13 13.88
N VAL A 196 4.07 -3.04 13.51
CA VAL A 196 5.04 -2.34 14.37
C VAL A 196 4.61 -0.89 14.53
N ALA A 197 4.81 -0.34 15.73
CA ALA A 197 4.59 1.09 15.95
C ALA A 197 5.62 1.89 15.16
N VAL A 198 5.17 2.95 14.48
CA VAL A 198 6.05 3.81 13.69
C VAL A 198 6.91 4.64 14.64
N ASP A 199 8.24 4.60 14.45
CA ASP A 199 9.15 5.47 15.18
C ASP A 199 8.84 6.95 14.86
N PRO A 200 8.86 7.87 15.85
CA PRO A 200 8.54 9.28 15.60
C PRO A 200 9.38 9.93 14.49
N GLU A 201 10.62 9.51 14.30
CA GLU A 201 11.48 9.98 13.23
C GLU A 201 10.96 9.52 11.86
N ILE A 202 10.61 8.23 11.74
CA ILE A 202 10.03 7.66 10.51
C ILE A 202 8.68 8.31 10.21
N ASP A 203 7.83 8.52 11.23
CA ASP A 203 6.54 9.20 11.08
C ASP A 203 6.70 10.64 10.58
N ARG A 204 7.75 11.35 11.03
CA ARG A 204 8.10 12.67 10.49
C ARG A 204 8.49 12.58 9.02
N GLU A 205 9.38 11.66 8.64
CA GLU A 205 9.79 11.48 7.25
C GLU A 205 8.60 11.15 6.34
N LEU A 206 7.70 10.27 6.79
CA LEU A 206 6.49 9.90 6.06
C LEU A 206 5.53 11.10 5.86
N LYS A 207 5.46 12.01 6.82
CA LYS A 207 4.67 13.26 6.71
C LYS A 207 5.30 14.29 5.78
N GLU A 208 6.62 14.28 5.64
CA GLU A 208 7.36 15.18 4.75
C GLU A 208 7.40 14.68 3.30
N ALA A 209 7.17 13.38 3.08
CA ALA A 209 7.11 12.76 1.77
C ALA A 209 6.00 13.37 0.90
N ARG A 210 6.35 13.75 -0.33
CA ARG A 210 5.50 14.44 -1.29
C ARG A 210 4.90 13.49 -2.33
N THR A 211 5.51 12.33 -2.53
CA THR A 211 5.07 11.35 -3.52
C THR A 211 4.84 9.96 -2.88
N PRO A 212 3.96 9.11 -3.47
CA PRO A 212 3.81 7.72 -3.03
C PRO A 212 5.13 6.94 -3.12
N ARG A 213 5.97 7.27 -4.10
CA ARG A 213 7.29 6.66 -4.30
C ARG A 213 8.26 6.99 -3.17
N GLU A 214 8.34 8.26 -2.75
CA GLU A 214 9.14 8.67 -1.58
C GLU A 214 8.67 7.94 -0.31
N ARG A 215 7.36 7.80 -0.11
CA ARG A 215 6.80 7.00 1.00
C ARG A 215 7.23 5.53 0.90
N ALA A 216 7.16 4.93 -0.29
CA ALA A 216 7.60 3.55 -0.51
C ALA A 216 9.10 3.37 -0.18
N LEU A 217 9.96 4.31 -0.55
CA LEU A 217 11.39 4.28 -0.21
C LEU A 217 11.63 4.39 1.30
N ILE A 218 10.85 5.21 2.01
CA ILE A 218 10.89 5.31 3.48
C ILE A 218 10.44 3.98 4.11
N TYR A 219 9.36 3.38 3.61
CA TYR A 219 8.89 2.08 4.10
C TYR A 219 9.94 0.98 3.88
N ALA A 220 10.51 0.91 2.68
CA ALA A 220 11.47 -0.11 2.29
C ALA A 220 12.74 -0.08 3.16
N ARG A 221 13.36 1.11 3.30
CA ARG A 221 14.58 1.27 4.10
C ARG A 221 14.39 0.98 5.59
N ASN A 222 13.14 0.98 6.07
CA ASN A 222 12.77 0.65 7.45
C ASN A 222 12.15 -0.75 7.58
N GLY A 223 12.10 -1.55 6.51
CA GLY A 223 11.64 -2.93 6.54
C GLY A 223 10.11 -3.11 6.53
N PHE A 224 9.33 -2.06 6.29
CA PHE A 224 7.86 -2.11 6.19
C PHE A 224 7.43 -2.69 4.84
N TRP A 225 7.54 -4.00 4.75
CA TRP A 225 7.33 -4.80 3.54
C TRP A 225 5.95 -4.60 2.91
N TYR A 226 4.89 -4.81 3.67
CA TYR A 226 3.53 -4.78 3.14
C TYR A 226 3.14 -3.37 2.67
N ASP A 227 3.59 -2.35 3.40
CA ASP A 227 3.37 -0.94 3.07
C ASP A 227 4.11 -0.56 1.78
N THR A 228 5.38 -0.97 1.64
CA THR A 228 6.17 -0.75 0.41
C THR A 228 5.50 -1.38 -0.80
N PHE A 229 5.14 -2.67 -0.72
CA PHE A 229 4.47 -3.38 -1.80
C PHE A 229 3.15 -2.72 -2.21
N THR A 230 2.44 -2.16 -1.24
CA THR A 230 1.15 -1.50 -1.47
C THR A 230 1.32 -0.17 -2.18
N GLU A 231 2.28 0.67 -1.77
CA GLU A 231 2.57 1.93 -2.45
C GLU A 231 3.02 1.71 -3.91
N ILE A 232 3.98 0.80 -4.13
CA ILE A 232 4.45 0.49 -5.49
C ILE A 232 3.40 -0.21 -6.34
N GLY A 233 2.61 -1.11 -5.75
CA GLY A 233 1.47 -1.75 -6.42
C GLY A 233 0.41 -0.74 -6.84
N ASN A 234 0.16 0.29 -6.03
CA ASN A 234 -0.75 1.39 -6.37
C ASN A 234 -0.21 2.25 -7.50
N LEU A 235 1.07 2.62 -7.47
CA LEU A 235 1.74 3.31 -8.58
C LEU A 235 1.66 2.48 -9.87
N ARG A 236 1.79 1.14 -9.77
CA ARG A 236 1.65 0.26 -10.93
C ARG A 236 0.23 0.28 -11.51
N ARG A 237 -0.80 0.25 -10.65
CA ARG A 237 -2.20 0.39 -11.11
C ARG A 237 -2.42 1.71 -11.84
N ALA A 238 -1.80 2.80 -11.37
CA ALA A 238 -1.91 4.12 -11.98
C ALA A 238 -1.07 4.27 -13.28
N GLY A 239 -0.18 3.32 -13.59
CA GLY A 239 0.77 3.45 -14.70
C GLY A 239 1.95 4.38 -14.39
N GLU A 240 2.22 4.63 -13.11
CA GLU A 240 3.18 5.61 -12.61
C GLU A 240 4.40 4.96 -11.91
N ALA A 241 4.47 3.62 -11.84
CA ALA A 241 5.55 2.92 -11.15
C ALA A 241 6.91 2.95 -11.86
N GLY A 242 6.97 3.35 -13.14
CA GLY A 242 8.20 3.23 -13.94
C GLY A 242 8.79 1.81 -13.84
N ASP A 243 10.06 1.73 -13.48
CA ASP A 243 10.79 0.47 -13.28
C ASP A 243 10.71 -0.06 -11.83
N ASP A 244 10.14 0.70 -10.88
CA ASP A 244 10.15 0.36 -9.46
C ASP A 244 9.46 -0.99 -9.19
N TRP A 245 8.40 -1.29 -9.93
CA TRP A 245 7.69 -2.55 -9.80
C TRP A 245 8.53 -3.75 -10.25
N GLU A 246 9.25 -3.62 -11.36
CA GLU A 246 10.09 -4.69 -11.87
C GLU A 246 11.27 -4.92 -10.93
N GLN A 247 11.91 -3.84 -10.45
CA GLN A 247 12.99 -3.90 -9.47
C GLN A 247 12.55 -4.51 -8.14
N LEU A 248 11.34 -4.16 -7.68
CA LEU A 248 10.77 -4.71 -6.44
C LEU A 248 10.60 -6.23 -6.53
N LEU A 249 10.10 -6.74 -7.64
CA LEU A 249 9.95 -8.19 -7.83
C LEU A 249 11.27 -8.90 -8.12
N ASP A 250 12.21 -8.24 -8.79
CA ASP A 250 13.56 -8.76 -9.00
C ASP A 250 14.30 -8.96 -7.66
N SER A 251 14.13 -8.04 -6.70
CA SER A 251 14.67 -8.17 -5.33
C SER A 251 14.15 -9.39 -4.56
N LEU A 252 13.14 -10.06 -5.11
CA LEU A 252 12.49 -11.24 -4.56
C LEU A 252 12.75 -12.51 -5.37
N ASP A 253 13.51 -12.46 -6.46
CA ASP A 253 13.56 -13.54 -7.44
C ASP A 253 12.14 -13.90 -7.96
N LEU A 254 11.31 -12.87 -8.17
CA LEU A 254 9.93 -12.94 -8.69
C LEU A 254 9.75 -12.14 -9.99
N GLU A 255 10.83 -11.85 -10.69
CA GLU A 255 10.87 -11.10 -11.96
C GLU A 255 9.97 -11.73 -13.04
N GLU A 256 9.75 -13.05 -12.99
CA GLU A 256 8.83 -13.78 -13.87
C GLU A 256 7.36 -13.34 -13.75
N PHE A 257 7.00 -12.70 -12.62
CA PHE A 257 5.67 -12.15 -12.37
C PHE A 257 5.54 -10.69 -12.78
N ALA A 258 6.64 -9.98 -13.06
CA ALA A 258 6.63 -8.53 -13.28
C ALA A 258 5.71 -8.09 -14.42
N LYS A 259 5.60 -8.90 -15.47
CA LYS A 259 4.76 -8.62 -16.65
C LYS A 259 3.34 -9.18 -16.56
N ARG A 260 2.96 -9.80 -15.44
CA ARG A 260 1.60 -10.31 -15.26
C ARG A 260 0.61 -9.19 -15.00
N PRO A 261 -0.64 -9.31 -15.48
CA PRO A 261 -1.63 -8.26 -15.30
C PRO A 261 -1.91 -8.07 -13.80
N LEU A 262 -2.00 -6.81 -13.39
CA LEU A 262 -2.55 -6.43 -12.09
C LEU A 262 -4.06 -6.33 -12.29
N VAL A 263 -4.82 -7.14 -11.56
CA VAL A 263 -6.26 -7.29 -11.81
C VAL A 263 -7.05 -6.83 -10.59
N ASP A 264 -8.10 -6.06 -10.84
CA ASP A 264 -9.03 -5.65 -9.81
C ASP A 264 -9.92 -6.84 -9.47
N CYS A 265 -9.70 -7.40 -8.30
CA CYS A 265 -10.54 -8.41 -7.70
C CYS A 265 -10.50 -8.21 -6.20
N CYS A 266 -11.17 -9.08 -5.48
CA CYS A 266 -10.82 -9.43 -4.13
C CYS A 266 -11.20 -8.37 -3.11
N GLN A 267 -12.52 -8.21 -3.00
CA GLN A 267 -13.15 -7.73 -1.77
C GLN A 267 -13.56 -8.95 -0.93
N GLY A 268 -13.44 -8.85 0.39
CA GLY A 268 -13.96 -9.87 1.29
C GLY A 268 -15.48 -9.87 1.23
N ASN A 269 -16.09 -11.05 1.11
CA ASN A 269 -17.54 -11.15 1.25
C ASN A 269 -17.90 -10.86 2.72
N ASN A 270 -18.72 -9.82 2.94
CA ASN A 270 -19.19 -9.43 4.27
C ASN A 270 -20.26 -10.39 4.80
#